data_AF-A0A4Y7SL41-F1
#
_entry.id   AF-A0A4Y7SL41-F1
#
_cell.length_a   1.000
_cell.length_b   1.000
_cell.length_c   1.000
_cell.angle_alpha   90.00
_cell.angle_beta   90.00
_cell.angle_gamma   90.00
#
_symmetry.space_group_name_H-M   'P 1'
#
loop_
_entity.id
_entity.type
_entity.pdbx_description
1 polymer ?
#
loop_
_entity_poly.entity_id
_entity_poly.type
_entity_poly.pdbx_seq_one_letter_code
_entity_poly.pdbx_strand_id
1 'polypeptide(L)'
;VKPRPAEVDAWRPSFGPCCSVENFRPDFNSTALSPWNKSAAKVFVEAFMRSDIPEAHGADPESVRSLFVSRLRSMREDIRRSADSPMKRLIAQRNRRRERKKWIFKLNSAQLYYRRIEAARSYPETERFIRILREYGIDGMSSDESDHEHNGTGHYQYRVKLVRWRNPGATQCFRILDCLHRNRKFRPTRRARPGSQPHQRLVSNLVSDRPPVPRLSVGMYDARWLRSQPQWMMHDLQPLETGDPVDFSHHISAIE
;
A
#
# COMPACT_ATOMS: atom_id res chain seq x y z
N VAL A 1 -12.52 -34.16 -19.60
CA VAL A 1 -11.53 -34.11 -20.71
C VAL A 1 -11.60 -32.72 -21.36
N LYS A 2 -10.49 -32.12 -21.79
CA LYS A 2 -10.52 -30.80 -22.46
C LYS A 2 -10.80 -30.97 -23.97
N PRO A 3 -11.57 -30.09 -24.62
CA PRO A 3 -11.73 -30.13 -26.07
C PRO A 3 -10.42 -29.74 -26.78
N ARG A 4 -10.18 -30.26 -27.98
CA ARG A 4 -9.03 -29.85 -28.78
C ARG A 4 -9.30 -28.46 -29.38
N PRO A 5 -8.29 -27.58 -29.53
CA PRO A 5 -8.50 -26.24 -30.09
C PRO A 5 -9.20 -26.25 -31.45
N ALA A 6 -8.80 -27.14 -32.36
CA ALA A 6 -9.43 -27.29 -33.67
C ALA A 6 -10.92 -27.67 -33.60
N GLU A 7 -11.36 -28.41 -32.57
CA GLU A 7 -12.77 -28.75 -32.37
C GLU A 7 -13.56 -27.52 -31.92
N VAL A 8 -12.98 -26.71 -31.03
CA VAL A 8 -13.59 -25.46 -30.55
C VAL A 8 -13.75 -24.45 -31.68
N ASP A 9 -12.73 -24.33 -32.53
CA ASP A 9 -12.70 -23.37 -33.65
C ASP A 9 -13.63 -23.77 -34.80
N ALA A 10 -13.79 -25.08 -35.06
CA ALA A 10 -14.64 -25.61 -36.11
C ALA A 10 -16.14 -25.67 -35.72
N TRP A 11 -16.46 -25.69 -34.43
CA TRP A 11 -17.84 -25.83 -33.97
C TRP A 11 -18.70 -24.59 -34.25
N ARG A 12 -19.98 -24.82 -34.53
CA ARG A 12 -20.99 -23.79 -34.76
C ARG A 12 -22.27 -24.16 -34.00
N PRO A 13 -23.03 -23.19 -33.46
CA PRO A 13 -24.28 -23.46 -32.75
C PRO A 13 -25.34 -24.23 -33.55
N SER A 14 -25.31 -24.12 -34.88
CA SER A 14 -26.21 -24.84 -35.79
C SER A 14 -25.98 -26.34 -35.84
N PHE A 15 -24.81 -26.83 -35.42
CA PHE A 15 -24.48 -28.26 -35.39
C PHE A 15 -24.98 -28.97 -34.13
N GLY A 16 -25.73 -28.27 -33.28
CA GLY A 16 -26.23 -28.80 -32.00
C GLY A 16 -25.27 -28.52 -30.84
N PRO A 17 -25.50 -29.16 -29.67
CA PRO A 17 -24.68 -28.98 -28.48
C PRO A 17 -23.19 -29.28 -28.73
N CYS A 18 -22.28 -28.47 -28.18
CA CYS A 18 -20.84 -28.67 -28.35
C CYS A 18 -20.29 -29.95 -27.67
N CYS A 19 -21.03 -30.46 -26.68
CA CYS A 19 -20.71 -31.68 -25.95
C CYS A 19 -22.00 -32.32 -25.39
N SER A 20 -21.91 -33.54 -24.88
CA SER A 20 -23.00 -34.21 -24.15
C SER A 20 -22.69 -34.30 -22.66
N VAL A 21 -23.60 -34.88 -21.88
CA VAL A 21 -23.41 -35.13 -20.44
C VAL A 21 -22.31 -36.18 -20.21
N GLU A 22 -22.34 -37.26 -20.98
CA GLU A 22 -21.39 -38.38 -20.95
C GLU A 22 -20.00 -37.93 -21.42
N ASN A 23 -19.97 -36.90 -22.28
CA ASN A 23 -18.76 -36.37 -22.87
C ASN A 23 -18.59 -34.88 -22.56
N PHE A 24 -18.76 -34.49 -21.30
CA PHE A 24 -18.74 -33.09 -20.90
C PHE A 24 -17.32 -32.47 -20.98
N ARG A 25 -17.14 -31.46 -21.84
CA ARG A 25 -15.83 -30.87 -22.19
C ARG A 25 -15.86 -29.34 -22.26
N PRO A 26 -15.86 -28.62 -21.12
CA PRO A 26 -15.72 -27.17 -21.13
C PRO A 26 -14.33 -26.74 -21.64
N ASP A 27 -14.28 -25.63 -22.37
CA ASP A 27 -13.04 -25.04 -22.87
C ASP A 27 -12.45 -24.06 -21.85
N PHE A 28 -11.24 -24.35 -21.38
CA PHE A 28 -10.52 -23.50 -20.43
C PHE A 28 -9.57 -22.50 -21.11
N ASN A 29 -9.30 -22.67 -22.40
CA ASN A 29 -8.37 -21.82 -23.14
C ASN A 29 -9.05 -20.51 -23.55
N SER A 30 -10.26 -20.58 -24.13
CA SER A 30 -11.04 -19.40 -24.49
C SER A 30 -11.75 -18.76 -23.30
N THR A 31 -12.38 -17.59 -23.50
CA THR A 31 -13.11 -16.89 -22.44
C THR A 31 -14.24 -17.75 -21.85
N ALA A 32 -14.57 -17.54 -20.57
CA ALA A 32 -15.65 -18.30 -19.91
C ALA A 32 -17.05 -18.04 -20.53
N LEU A 33 -17.17 -17.01 -21.37
CA LEU A 33 -18.37 -16.67 -22.12
C LEU A 33 -18.24 -16.97 -23.62
N SER A 34 -17.26 -17.79 -24.02
CA SER A 34 -17.10 -18.22 -25.41
C SER A 34 -18.36 -18.96 -25.90
N PRO A 35 -18.64 -18.97 -27.22
CA PRO A 35 -19.77 -19.71 -27.78
C PRO A 35 -19.80 -21.19 -27.36
N TRP A 36 -18.63 -21.85 -27.34
CA TRP A 36 -18.47 -23.22 -26.85
C TRP A 36 -18.90 -23.35 -25.39
N ASN A 37 -18.36 -22.51 -24.50
CA ASN A 37 -18.67 -22.57 -23.07
C ASN A 37 -20.12 -22.21 -22.76
N LYS A 38 -20.74 -21.33 -23.56
CA LYS A 38 -22.17 -21.06 -23.48
C LYS A 38 -23.00 -22.30 -23.85
N SER A 39 -22.58 -23.07 -24.86
CA SER A 39 -23.23 -24.32 -25.23
C SER A 39 -23.03 -25.40 -24.15
N ALA A 40 -21.81 -25.57 -23.65
CA ALA A 40 -21.52 -26.49 -22.54
C ALA A 40 -22.31 -26.14 -21.28
N ALA A 41 -22.44 -24.84 -20.96
CA ALA A 41 -23.25 -24.40 -19.82
C ALA A 41 -24.72 -24.81 -19.96
N LYS A 42 -25.30 -24.76 -21.17
CA LYS A 42 -26.68 -25.24 -21.41
C LYS A 42 -26.81 -26.73 -21.14
N VAL A 43 -25.88 -27.54 -21.65
CA VAL A 43 -25.84 -28.99 -21.42
C VAL A 43 -25.74 -29.30 -19.93
N PHE A 44 -24.89 -28.57 -19.21
CA PHE A 44 -24.76 -28.71 -17.76
C PHE A 44 -26.05 -28.35 -17.01
N VAL A 45 -26.65 -27.20 -17.31
CA VAL A 45 -27.88 -26.74 -16.66
C VAL A 45 -29.01 -27.73 -16.92
N GLU A 46 -29.20 -28.17 -18.17
CA GLU A 46 -30.23 -29.15 -18.52
C GLU A 46 -30.05 -30.48 -17.77
N ALA A 47 -28.81 -30.98 -17.68
CA ALA A 47 -28.50 -32.20 -16.94
C ALA A 47 -28.68 -32.03 -15.42
N PHE A 48 -28.25 -30.90 -14.87
CA PHE A 48 -28.38 -30.59 -13.45
C PHE A 48 -29.85 -30.49 -13.04
N MET A 49 -30.67 -29.79 -13.82
CA MET A 49 -32.11 -29.63 -13.54
C MET A 49 -32.91 -30.94 -13.66
N ARG A 50 -32.39 -31.93 -14.41
CA ARG A 50 -32.98 -33.28 -14.54
C ARG A 50 -32.44 -34.28 -13.52
N SER A 51 -31.46 -33.89 -12.70
CA SER A 51 -30.87 -34.79 -11.71
C SER A 51 -31.74 -34.89 -10.46
N ASP A 52 -31.65 -36.02 -9.76
CA ASP A 52 -32.34 -36.25 -8.48
C ASP A 52 -31.62 -35.57 -7.28
N ILE A 53 -30.84 -34.52 -7.56
CA ILE A 53 -30.11 -33.78 -6.54
C ILE A 53 -31.10 -32.82 -5.85
N PRO A 54 -31.24 -32.85 -4.51
CA PRO A 54 -32.18 -31.99 -3.77
C PRO A 54 -32.06 -30.51 -4.13
N GLU A 55 -30.84 -30.02 -4.32
CA GLU A 55 -30.52 -28.65 -4.68
C GLU A 55 -30.96 -28.26 -6.10
N ALA A 56 -31.23 -29.23 -6.98
CA ALA A 56 -31.79 -28.98 -8.31
C ALA A 56 -33.31 -28.75 -8.26
N HIS A 57 -34.00 -29.35 -7.28
CA HIS A 57 -35.43 -29.21 -7.09
C HIS A 57 -35.78 -27.81 -6.54
N GLY A 58 -36.11 -26.89 -7.45
CA GLY A 58 -36.47 -25.51 -7.13
C GLY A 58 -35.37 -24.48 -7.41
N ALA A 59 -34.23 -24.89 -7.97
CA ALA A 59 -33.23 -23.96 -8.47
C ALA A 59 -33.71 -23.22 -9.73
N ASP A 60 -33.31 -21.97 -9.88
CA ASP A 60 -33.53 -21.21 -11.11
C ASP A 60 -32.45 -21.55 -12.17
N PRO A 61 -32.82 -21.98 -13.39
CA PRO A 61 -31.86 -22.35 -14.42
C PRO A 61 -30.81 -21.28 -14.76
N GLU A 62 -31.20 -20.00 -14.77
CA GLU A 62 -30.27 -18.91 -15.12
C GLU A 62 -29.29 -18.64 -13.96
N SER A 63 -29.74 -18.78 -12.72
CA SER A 63 -28.88 -18.75 -11.54
C SER A 63 -27.84 -19.89 -11.56
N VAL A 64 -28.24 -21.12 -11.89
CA VAL A 64 -27.34 -22.27 -12.05
C VAL A 64 -26.31 -22.01 -13.16
N ARG A 65 -26.76 -21.44 -14.29
CA ARG A 65 -25.88 -21.06 -15.41
C ARG A 65 -24.86 -20.00 -14.99
N SER A 66 -25.29 -18.99 -14.25
CA SER A 66 -24.42 -17.93 -13.73
C SER A 66 -23.33 -18.49 -12.80
N LEU A 67 -23.73 -19.39 -11.88
CA LEU A 67 -22.81 -20.10 -11.01
C LEU A 67 -21.81 -20.97 -11.79
N PHE A 68 -22.28 -21.69 -12.81
CA PHE A 68 -21.41 -22.47 -13.70
C PHE A 68 -20.36 -21.59 -14.37
N VAL A 69 -20.76 -20.45 -14.96
CA VAL A 69 -19.83 -19.51 -15.62
C VAL A 69 -18.84 -18.93 -14.61
N SER A 70 -19.30 -18.56 -13.41
CA SER A 70 -18.45 -18.07 -12.32
C SER A 70 -17.40 -19.11 -11.90
N ARG A 71 -17.82 -20.37 -11.75
CA ARG A 71 -16.94 -21.49 -11.45
C ARG A 71 -15.93 -21.73 -12.57
N LEU A 72 -16.36 -21.66 -13.82
CA LEU A 72 -15.49 -21.80 -14.98
C LEU A 72 -14.42 -20.69 -15.03
N ARG A 73 -14.79 -19.43 -14.75
CA ARG A 73 -13.82 -18.32 -14.61
C ARG A 73 -12.78 -18.61 -13.53
N SER A 74 -13.23 -19.07 -12.37
CA SER A 74 -12.35 -19.39 -11.23
C SER A 74 -11.37 -20.51 -11.59
N MET A 75 -11.85 -21.59 -12.18
CA MET A 75 -11.00 -22.71 -12.63
C MET A 75 -9.99 -22.30 -13.70
N ARG A 76 -10.37 -21.40 -14.63
CA ARG A 76 -9.43 -20.85 -15.62
C ARG A 76 -8.32 -20.06 -14.96
N GLU A 77 -8.64 -19.24 -13.97
CA GLU A 77 -7.64 -18.51 -13.21
C GLU A 77 -6.71 -19.46 -12.44
N ASP A 78 -7.24 -20.54 -11.86
CA ASP A 78 -6.42 -21.52 -11.14
C ASP A 78 -5.51 -22.31 -12.10
N ILE A 79 -5.99 -22.69 -13.28
CA ILE A 79 -5.16 -23.31 -14.35
C ILE A 79 -4.07 -22.34 -14.82
N ARG A 80 -4.40 -21.06 -14.99
CA ARG A 80 -3.41 -20.04 -15.36
C ARG A 80 -2.36 -19.86 -14.27
N ARG A 81 -2.78 -19.82 -13.01
CA ARG A 81 -1.89 -19.70 -11.83
C ARG A 81 -1.01 -20.94 -11.65
N SER A 82 -1.50 -22.12 -11.98
CA SER A 82 -0.72 -23.37 -11.91
C SER A 82 0.25 -23.51 -13.08
N ALA A 83 -0.11 -22.98 -14.26
CA ALA A 83 0.78 -22.85 -15.42
C ALA A 83 1.84 -21.75 -15.26
N ASP A 84 1.65 -20.79 -14.34
CA ASP A 84 2.66 -19.78 -14.04
C ASP A 84 3.89 -20.40 -13.37
N SER A 85 5.04 -20.16 -14.00
CA SER A 85 6.36 -20.49 -13.45
C SER A 85 6.47 -20.03 -11.99
N PRO A 86 7.03 -20.86 -11.08
CA PRO A 86 7.31 -20.46 -9.70
C PRO A 86 8.01 -19.09 -9.59
N MET A 87 8.86 -18.76 -10.56
CA MET A 87 9.54 -17.46 -10.66
C MET A 87 8.56 -16.28 -10.82
N LYS A 88 7.54 -16.39 -11.69
CA LYS A 88 6.53 -15.34 -11.87
C LYS A 88 5.73 -15.11 -10.60
N ARG A 89 5.39 -16.18 -9.88
CA ARG A 89 4.67 -16.12 -8.59
C ARG A 89 5.50 -15.42 -7.51
N LEU A 90 6.78 -15.75 -7.40
CA LEU A 90 7.71 -15.09 -6.47
C LEU A 90 7.87 -13.60 -6.77
N ILE A 91 8.03 -13.22 -8.05
CA ILE A 91 8.11 -11.82 -8.47
C ILE A 91 6.82 -11.08 -8.12
N ALA A 92 5.64 -11.64 -8.46
CA ALA A 92 4.36 -11.02 -8.15
C ALA A 92 4.13 -10.84 -6.64
N GLN A 93 4.48 -11.85 -5.83
CA GLN A 93 4.40 -11.78 -4.37
C GLN A 93 5.35 -10.71 -3.80
N ARG A 94 6.59 -10.63 -4.29
CA ARG A 94 7.57 -9.61 -3.90
C ARG A 94 7.08 -8.21 -4.25
N ASN A 95 6.49 -8.03 -5.45
CA ASN A 95 5.92 -6.76 -5.88
C ASN A 95 4.72 -6.35 -5.00
N ARG A 96 3.77 -7.26 -4.74
CA ARG A 96 2.66 -7.00 -3.81
C ARG A 96 3.14 -6.59 -2.42
N ARG A 97 4.17 -7.27 -1.89
CA ARG A 97 4.78 -6.92 -0.59
C ARG A 97 5.42 -5.53 -0.63
N ARG A 98 6.12 -5.17 -1.71
CA ARG A 98 6.70 -3.83 -1.90
C ARG A 98 5.63 -2.75 -1.96
N GLU A 99 4.57 -2.93 -2.74
CA GLU A 99 3.48 -1.95 -2.86
C GLU A 99 2.74 -1.76 -1.53
N ARG A 100 2.45 -2.86 -0.82
CA ARG A 100 1.87 -2.77 0.53
C ARG A 100 2.76 -1.99 1.49
N LYS A 101 4.09 -2.23 1.46
CA LYS A 101 5.04 -1.47 2.27
C LYS A 101 5.03 0.02 1.92
N LYS A 102 5.03 0.38 0.63
CA LYS A 102 4.94 1.78 0.18
C LYS A 102 3.66 2.46 0.68
N TRP A 103 2.52 1.78 0.61
CA TRP A 103 1.24 2.33 1.04
C TRP A 103 1.21 2.57 2.56
N ILE A 104 1.58 1.56 3.37
CA ILE A 104 1.66 1.69 4.83
C ILE A 104 2.61 2.83 5.22
N PHE A 105 3.74 2.92 4.52
CA PHE A 105 4.71 3.96 4.73
C PHE A 105 4.17 5.37 4.45
N LYS A 106 3.46 5.56 3.33
CA LYS A 106 2.81 6.84 3.01
C LYS A 106 1.77 7.22 4.07
N LEU A 107 0.98 6.24 4.52
CA LEU A 107 -0.01 6.45 5.59
C LEU A 107 0.66 6.89 6.90
N ASN A 108 1.73 6.21 7.33
CA ASN A 108 2.46 6.56 8.55
C ASN A 108 3.09 7.96 8.46
N SER A 109 3.62 8.31 7.29
CA SER A 109 4.17 9.65 7.04
C SER A 109 3.09 10.72 7.15
N ALA A 110 1.91 10.47 6.60
CA ALA A 110 0.77 11.38 6.68
C ALA A 110 0.31 11.56 8.13
N GLN A 111 0.17 10.46 8.88
CA GLN A 111 -0.17 10.53 10.31
C GLN A 111 0.86 11.33 11.10
N LEU A 112 2.15 11.12 10.85
CA LEU A 112 3.21 11.86 11.53
C LEU A 112 3.17 13.36 11.21
N TYR A 113 2.96 13.72 9.94
CA TYR A 113 2.77 15.09 9.52
C TYR A 113 1.62 15.77 10.28
N TYR A 114 0.43 15.16 10.29
CA TYR A 114 -0.72 15.75 10.98
C TYR A 114 -0.55 15.84 12.49
N ARG A 115 0.08 14.84 13.13
CA ARG A 115 0.40 14.89 14.57
C ARG A 115 1.32 16.05 14.90
N ARG A 116 2.32 16.33 14.06
CA ARG A 116 3.25 17.46 14.25
C ARG A 116 2.57 18.80 14.03
N ILE A 117 1.67 18.92 13.05
CA ILE A 117 0.84 20.11 12.86
C ILE A 117 -0.03 20.35 14.09
N GLU A 118 -0.67 19.30 14.62
CA GLU A 118 -1.51 19.41 15.81
C GLU A 118 -0.70 19.82 17.05
N ALA A 119 0.49 19.22 17.24
CA ALA A 119 1.40 19.61 18.31
C ALA A 119 1.82 21.09 18.16
N ALA A 120 2.18 21.53 16.96
CA ALA A 120 2.59 22.90 16.70
C ALA A 120 1.48 23.92 16.99
N ARG A 121 0.23 23.58 16.68
CA ARG A 121 -0.95 24.41 17.00
C ARG A 121 -1.29 24.46 18.49
N SER A 122 -0.84 23.48 19.26
CA SER A 122 -1.18 23.37 20.68
C SER A 122 -0.33 24.30 21.55
N TYR A 123 0.79 24.82 21.03
CA TYR A 123 1.73 25.67 21.76
C TYR A 123 2.12 26.88 20.91
N PRO A 124 1.75 28.11 21.32
CA PRO A 124 2.01 29.34 20.56
C PRO A 124 3.48 29.50 20.14
N GLU A 125 4.42 29.09 20.99
CA GLU A 125 5.86 29.19 20.75
C GLU A 125 6.34 28.32 19.57
N THR A 126 5.54 27.31 19.19
CA THR A 126 5.84 26.38 18.10
C THR A 126 5.00 26.59 16.85
N GLU A 127 4.10 27.58 16.85
CA GLU A 127 3.22 27.84 15.70
C GLU A 127 4.01 28.19 14.44
N ARG A 128 5.16 28.87 14.58
CA ARG A 128 6.08 29.16 13.48
C ARG A 128 6.56 27.91 12.73
N PHE A 129 6.63 26.75 13.40
CA PHE A 129 7.03 25.50 12.76
C PHE A 129 5.97 24.95 11.80
N ILE A 130 4.74 25.47 11.81
CA ILE A 130 3.69 25.07 10.85
C ILE A 130 4.11 25.43 9.42
N ARG A 131 4.75 26.59 9.20
CA ARG A 131 5.27 26.96 7.88
C ARG A 131 6.28 25.92 7.38
N ILE A 132 7.23 25.57 8.25
CA ILE A 132 8.26 24.56 7.98
C ILE A 132 7.62 23.20 7.64
N LEU A 133 6.65 22.75 8.45
CA LEU A 133 5.94 21.50 8.20
C LEU A 133 5.23 21.49 6.85
N ARG A 134 4.55 22.59 6.48
CA ARG A 134 3.81 22.70 5.22
C ARG A 134 4.72 22.62 4.01
N GLU A 135 5.88 23.27 4.06
CA GLU A 135 6.87 23.20 2.98
C GLU A 135 7.40 21.77 2.79
N TYR A 136 7.81 21.10 3.87
CA TYR A 136 8.25 19.69 3.78
C TYR A 136 7.12 18.72 3.38
N GLY A 137 5.89 19.03 3.79
CA GLY A 137 4.72 18.19 3.61
C GLY A 137 4.88 16.78 4.20
N ILE A 138 4.08 15.86 3.67
CA ILE A 138 4.12 14.43 4.07
C ILE A 138 5.43 13.79 3.62
N ASP A 139 6.00 14.23 2.50
CA ASP A 139 7.17 13.61 1.89
C ASP A 139 8.48 13.95 2.62
N GLY A 140 8.55 15.08 3.32
CA GLY A 140 9.67 15.42 4.21
C GLY A 140 9.61 14.76 5.59
N MET A 141 8.63 13.90 5.87
CA MET A 141 8.55 13.14 7.11
C MET A 141 9.50 11.94 7.10
N SER A 142 10.10 11.61 8.27
CA SER A 142 10.99 10.45 8.39
C SER A 142 10.21 9.13 8.39
N SER A 143 10.80 8.12 7.74
CA SER A 143 10.38 6.73 7.94
C SER A 143 10.80 6.23 9.29
N ASP A 144 9.96 5.41 9.90
CA ASP A 144 10.39 4.49 10.93
C ASP A 144 10.55 3.10 10.31
N GLU A 145 11.61 2.39 10.69
CA GLU A 145 11.58 0.92 10.61
C GLU A 145 11.07 0.38 11.94
N SER A 146 10.03 -0.42 11.86
CA SER A 146 9.64 -1.32 12.94
C SER A 146 10.60 -2.50 12.92
N ASP A 147 11.40 -2.60 13.97
CA ASP A 147 12.12 -3.83 14.29
C ASP A 147 11.07 -4.86 14.73
N HIS A 148 10.77 -5.82 13.86
CA HIS A 148 9.82 -6.91 14.16
C HIS A 148 10.51 -8.10 14.80
N GLU A 149 11.83 -8.04 14.96
CA GLU A 149 12.56 -9.06 15.69
C GLU A 149 12.22 -8.90 17.17
N HIS A 150 11.81 -10.00 17.80
CA HIS A 150 11.48 -10.02 19.21
C HIS A 150 12.73 -9.66 20.01
N ASN A 151 12.85 -8.40 20.44
CA ASN A 151 13.92 -7.94 21.33
C ASN A 151 13.76 -8.47 22.77
N GLY A 152 13.21 -9.68 22.95
CA GLY A 152 12.97 -10.35 24.24
C GLY A 152 12.04 -9.64 25.22
N THR A 153 11.59 -8.42 24.89
CA THR A 153 10.96 -7.47 25.83
C THR A 153 9.51 -7.12 25.48
N GLY A 154 8.91 -7.79 24.49
CA GLY A 154 7.48 -7.66 24.15
C GLY A 154 7.04 -6.31 23.55
N HIS A 155 7.92 -5.32 23.42
CA HIS A 155 7.60 -4.00 22.88
C HIS A 155 8.25 -3.73 21.51
N TYR A 156 7.44 -3.32 20.54
CA TYR A 156 7.92 -2.89 19.22
C TYR A 156 8.72 -1.59 19.33
N GLN A 157 9.99 -1.62 18.93
CA GLN A 157 10.84 -0.44 18.82
C GLN A 157 10.83 0.09 17.39
N TYR A 158 10.64 1.39 17.24
CA TYR A 158 10.64 2.07 15.95
C TYR A 158 11.92 2.89 15.81
N ARG A 159 12.75 2.55 14.82
CA ARG A 159 14.01 3.25 14.54
C ARG A 159 13.76 4.32 13.48
N VAL A 160 13.96 5.57 13.85
CA VAL A 160 13.81 6.71 12.93
C VAL A 160 14.98 6.71 11.95
N LYS A 161 14.67 6.64 10.65
CA LYS A 161 15.69 6.79 9.60
C LYS A 161 16.11 8.25 9.43
N LEU A 162 17.41 8.47 9.27
CA LEU A 162 18.02 9.77 8.97
C LEU A 162 17.68 10.21 7.55
N VAL A 163 17.10 11.40 7.42
CA VAL A 163 16.80 12.04 6.13
C VAL A 163 17.95 12.99 5.80
N ARG A 164 18.93 12.54 5.00
CA ARG A 164 20.20 13.26 4.75
C ARG A 164 20.03 14.63 4.09
N TRP A 165 19.04 14.76 3.22
CA TRP A 165 18.80 15.98 2.47
C TRP A 165 18.11 17.06 3.28
N ARG A 166 17.47 16.72 4.40
CA ARG A 166 16.66 17.63 5.19
C ARG A 166 17.53 18.47 6.10
N ASN A 167 17.26 19.77 6.19
CA ASN A 167 17.99 20.66 7.09
C ASN A 167 18.02 20.08 8.54
N PRO A 168 19.19 19.99 9.19
CA PRO A 168 19.31 19.51 10.57
C PRO A 168 18.44 20.27 11.58
N GLY A 169 18.27 21.58 11.39
CA GLY A 169 17.37 22.42 12.20
C GLY A 169 15.92 21.94 12.13
N ALA A 170 15.43 21.60 10.94
CA ALA A 170 14.09 21.03 10.79
C ALA A 170 13.93 19.69 11.54
N THR A 171 14.97 18.85 11.50
CA THR A 171 14.98 17.58 12.24
C THR A 171 14.85 17.83 13.75
N GLN A 172 15.49 18.86 14.28
CA GLN A 172 15.39 19.23 15.69
C GLN A 172 13.99 19.77 16.03
N CYS A 173 13.43 20.69 15.22
CA CYS A 173 12.04 21.16 15.38
C CYS A 173 11.05 19.99 15.40
N PHE A 174 11.23 19.02 14.51
CA PHE A 174 10.34 17.85 14.42
C PHE A 174 10.42 16.95 15.66
N ARG A 175 11.61 16.78 16.25
CA ARG A 175 11.78 16.02 17.51
C ARG A 175 11.08 16.70 18.68
N ILE A 176 11.16 18.03 18.74
CA ILE A 176 10.46 18.83 19.73
C ILE A 176 8.94 18.65 19.63
N LEU A 177 8.39 18.73 18.42
CA LEU A 177 6.97 18.49 18.19
C LEU A 177 6.54 17.06 18.56
N ASP A 178 7.39 16.08 18.29
CA ASP A 178 7.18 14.69 18.73
C ASP A 178 7.18 14.58 20.27
N CYS A 179 8.03 15.33 20.98
CA CYS A 179 8.03 15.43 22.45
C CYS A 179 6.75 16.08 22.99
N LEU A 180 6.32 17.21 22.42
CA LEU A 180 5.11 17.93 22.81
C LEU A 180 3.86 17.05 22.61
N HIS A 181 3.78 16.35 21.48
CA HIS A 181 2.71 15.39 21.21
C HIS A 181 2.65 14.29 22.29
N ARG A 182 3.81 13.71 22.67
CA ARG A 182 3.88 12.73 23.75
C ARG A 182 3.40 13.32 25.07
N ASN A 183 3.93 14.49 25.47
CA ASN A 183 3.59 15.14 26.73
C ASN A 183 2.07 15.38 26.84
N ARG A 184 1.43 15.86 25.77
CA ARG A 184 -0.03 16.08 25.71
C ARG A 184 -0.85 14.80 25.92
N LYS A 185 -0.35 13.62 25.51
CA LYS A 185 -1.04 12.34 25.77
C LYS A 185 -0.99 11.90 27.24
N PHE A 186 -0.02 12.38 28.02
CA PHE A 186 0.18 11.97 29.41
C PHE A 186 -0.29 13.02 30.45
N ARG A 187 -0.46 14.30 30.11
CA ARG A 187 -1.02 15.31 31.03
C ARG A 187 -2.57 15.39 30.97
N PRO A 188 -3.28 15.71 32.08
CA PRO A 188 -2.77 16.15 33.39
C PRO A 188 -2.55 15.06 34.45
N THR A 189 -3.07 13.84 34.29
CA THR A 189 -3.07 12.80 35.34
C THR A 189 -1.94 11.78 35.25
N ARG A 190 -0.95 11.95 34.35
CA ARG A 190 0.08 10.95 34.01
C ARG A 190 -0.47 9.57 33.62
N ARG A 191 -1.79 9.47 33.39
CA ARG A 191 -2.46 8.25 32.94
C ARG A 191 -2.58 8.29 31.43
N ALA A 192 -2.20 7.19 30.77
CA ALA A 192 -2.38 7.05 29.34
C ALA A 192 -3.87 7.20 29.00
N ARG A 193 -4.22 8.13 28.11
CA ARG A 193 -5.58 8.20 27.55
C ARG A 193 -5.93 6.87 26.87
N PRO A 194 -7.20 6.43 26.89
CA PRO A 194 -7.65 5.27 26.13
C PRO A 194 -7.20 5.34 24.66
N GLY A 195 -6.70 4.20 24.14
CA GLY A 195 -6.16 4.08 22.78
C GLY A 195 -4.68 3.67 22.75
N SER A 196 -4.13 3.50 21.54
CA SER A 196 -2.74 3.08 21.36
C SER A 196 -1.76 4.13 21.90
N GLN A 197 -0.82 3.69 22.74
CA GLN A 197 0.24 4.55 23.27
C GLN A 197 1.15 5.04 22.13
N PRO A 198 1.71 6.26 22.21
CA PRO A 198 2.67 6.71 21.20
C PRO A 198 3.84 5.73 21.13
N HIS A 199 4.13 5.24 19.92
CA HIS A 199 5.28 4.37 19.72
C HIS A 199 6.57 5.07 20.14
N GLN A 200 7.44 4.35 20.86
CA GLN A 200 8.77 4.85 21.18
C GLN A 200 9.62 4.85 19.92
N ARG A 201 9.98 6.06 19.49
CA ARG A 201 10.83 6.30 18.31
C ARG A 201 12.27 6.54 18.78
N LEU A 202 13.16 5.61 18.45
CA LEU A 202 14.57 5.68 18.77
C LEU A 202 15.34 6.30 17.60
N VAL A 203 16.27 7.20 17.91
CA VAL A 203 17.19 7.73 16.91
C VAL A 203 18.09 6.59 16.43
N SER A 204 18.24 6.46 15.11
CA SER A 204 19.11 5.45 14.52
C SER A 204 20.03 6.06 13.49
N ASN A 205 21.12 5.36 13.19
CA ASN A 205 22.04 5.71 12.11
C ASN A 205 21.58 5.18 10.74
N LEU A 206 20.40 4.56 10.67
CA LEU A 206 19.83 4.04 9.43
C LEU A 206 19.49 5.22 8.52
N VAL A 207 19.98 5.20 7.29
CA VAL A 207 19.71 6.25 6.31
C VAL A 207 18.40 5.96 5.60
N SER A 208 17.60 7.01 5.39
CA SER A 208 16.36 6.95 4.64
C SER A 208 16.63 6.96 3.15
N ASP A 209 16.10 5.98 2.42
CA ASP A 209 16.13 5.93 0.94
C ASP A 209 15.07 6.85 0.29
N ARG A 210 14.46 7.75 1.07
CA ARG A 210 13.44 8.66 0.55
C ARG A 210 14.08 9.65 -0.42
N PRO A 211 13.42 9.90 -1.56
CA PRO A 211 13.85 10.98 -2.43
C PRO A 211 13.73 12.32 -1.68
N PRO A 212 14.61 13.27 -2.00
CA PRO A 212 14.45 14.65 -1.58
C PRO A 212 13.16 15.25 -2.14
N VAL A 213 12.52 16.13 -1.36
CA VAL A 213 11.35 16.88 -1.83
C VAL A 213 11.83 17.95 -2.81
N PRO A 214 11.31 18.02 -4.04
CA PRO A 214 11.70 19.05 -5.01
C PRO A 214 11.04 20.40 -4.67
N ARG A 215 11.61 21.48 -5.22
CA ARG A 215 11.12 22.86 -5.14
C ARG A 215 10.97 23.39 -3.71
N LEU A 216 11.82 22.92 -2.79
CA LEU A 216 11.96 23.56 -1.49
C LEU A 216 12.88 24.78 -1.60
N SER A 217 12.73 25.71 -0.67
CA SER A 217 13.70 26.77 -0.47
C SER A 217 15.07 26.20 -0.13
N VAL A 218 16.15 26.83 -0.59
CA VAL A 218 17.54 26.35 -0.36
C VAL A 218 17.81 26.10 1.12
N GLY A 219 17.27 26.94 2.01
CA GLY A 219 17.40 26.81 3.47
C GLY A 219 16.74 25.56 4.07
N MET A 220 15.82 24.90 3.37
CA MET A 220 15.19 23.65 3.81
C MET A 220 16.03 22.41 3.49
N TYR A 221 17.04 22.52 2.63
CA TYR A 221 17.98 21.43 2.43
C TYR A 221 19.11 21.50 3.46
N ASP A 222 19.72 20.36 3.76
CA ASP A 222 21.04 20.34 4.38
C ASP A 222 22.04 20.93 3.38
N ALA A 223 22.72 22.01 3.78
CA ALA A 223 23.61 22.75 2.89
C ALA A 223 24.82 21.93 2.43
N ARG A 224 25.33 21.00 3.25
CA ARG A 224 26.44 20.12 2.87
C ARG A 224 25.96 19.08 1.88
N TRP A 225 24.79 18.49 2.14
CA TRP A 225 24.17 17.54 1.24
C TRP A 225 23.87 18.18 -0.12
N LEU A 226 23.21 19.35 -0.16
CA LEU A 226 22.81 20.02 -1.40
C LEU A 226 24.03 20.35 -2.27
N ARG A 227 25.12 20.87 -1.67
CA ARG A 227 26.37 21.17 -2.39
C ARG A 227 27.07 19.94 -2.97
N SER A 228 26.85 18.77 -2.37
CA SER A 228 27.44 17.51 -2.85
C SER A 228 26.64 16.83 -3.96
N GLN A 229 25.48 17.39 -4.34
CA GLN A 229 24.64 16.78 -5.36
C GLN A 229 25.14 17.07 -6.79
N PRO A 230 25.05 16.10 -7.69
CA PRO A 230 25.40 16.29 -9.09
C PRO A 230 24.39 17.21 -9.80
N GLN A 231 24.80 17.82 -10.90
CA GLN A 231 23.99 18.81 -11.64
C GLN A 231 22.62 18.29 -12.09
N TRP A 232 22.53 17.03 -12.52
CA TRP A 232 21.25 16.43 -12.90
C TRP A 232 20.28 16.34 -11.73
N MET A 233 20.77 16.07 -10.52
CA MET A 233 19.91 16.06 -9.34
C MET A 233 19.46 17.48 -8.99
N MET A 234 20.32 18.48 -9.15
CA MET A 234 19.94 19.88 -8.96
C MET A 234 18.84 20.31 -9.94
N HIS A 235 18.90 19.85 -11.20
CA HIS A 235 17.86 20.08 -12.20
C HIS A 235 16.51 19.44 -11.81
N ASP A 236 16.53 18.24 -11.24
CA ASP A 236 15.30 17.58 -10.76
C ASP A 236 14.76 18.23 -9.48
N LEU A 237 15.66 18.69 -8.60
CA LEU A 237 15.30 19.33 -7.34
C LEU A 237 14.70 20.72 -7.53
N GLN A 238 15.22 21.51 -8.47
CA GLN A 238 14.83 22.91 -8.68
C GLN A 238 14.73 23.72 -7.36
N PRO A 239 15.80 23.82 -6.56
CA PRO A 239 15.77 24.56 -5.29
C PRO A 239 15.39 26.02 -5.51
N LEU A 240 14.53 26.57 -4.65
CA LEU A 240 14.10 27.96 -4.73
C LEU A 240 15.09 28.85 -3.98
N GLU A 241 15.77 29.76 -4.71
CA GLU A 241 16.74 30.70 -4.13
C GLU A 241 16.06 31.81 -3.32
N THR A 242 14.81 32.15 -3.66
CA THR A 242 14.01 33.18 -3.01
C THR A 242 13.15 32.56 -1.92
N GLY A 243 13.54 32.78 -0.66
CA GLY A 243 12.71 32.47 0.50
C GLY A 243 13.16 33.28 1.71
N ASP A 244 12.21 33.63 2.58
CA ASP A 244 12.54 34.18 3.89
C ASP A 244 13.53 33.24 4.59
N PRO A 245 14.49 33.77 5.39
CA PRO A 245 15.31 32.95 6.26
C PRO A 245 14.43 32.01 7.07
N VAL A 246 14.67 30.70 6.93
CA VAL A 246 13.91 29.70 7.68
C VAL A 246 14.46 29.65 9.10
N ASP A 247 13.70 30.18 10.03
CA ASP A 247 14.04 30.13 11.45
C ASP A 247 13.70 28.76 12.05
N PHE A 248 14.75 27.98 12.36
CA PHE A 248 14.66 26.70 13.08
C PHE A 248 14.93 26.85 14.58
N SER A 249 15.02 28.07 15.10
CA SER A 249 15.29 28.33 16.52
C SER A 249 14.16 27.80 17.41
N HIS A 250 14.57 27.21 18.52
CA HIS A 250 13.67 26.62 19.50
C HIS A 250 14.07 27.07 20.90
N HIS A 251 13.33 28.03 21.43
CA HIS A 251 13.32 28.36 22.85
C HIS A 251 11.99 27.86 23.39
N ILE A 252 11.99 26.70 24.04
CA ILE A 252 10.78 26.18 24.69
C ILE A 252 11.08 26.05 26.17
N SER A 253 10.55 26.99 26.94
CA SER A 253 10.61 27.01 28.40
C SER A 253 9.69 25.97 29.05
N ALA A 254 8.90 25.24 28.24
CA ALA A 254 7.80 24.39 28.70
C ALA A 254 8.12 22.88 28.82
N ILE A 255 9.40 22.48 28.79
CA ILE A 255 9.83 21.07 28.96
C ILE A 255 10.58 20.90 30.29
N GLU A 256 9.97 21.37 31.39
CA GLU A 256 10.24 20.89 32.75
C GLU A 256 9.12 19.95 33.23
#